data_AF-A0A5C6U504-F1
#
_entry.id   AF-A0A5C6U504-F1
#
_cell.length_a   1.000
_cell.length_b   1.000
_cell.length_c   1.000
_cell.angle_alpha   90.00
_cell.angle_beta   90.00
_cell.angle_gamma   90.00
#
_symmetry.space_group_name_H-M   'P 1'
#
loop_
_entity.id
_entity.type
_entity.pdbx_description
1 polymer ?
#
loop_
_entity_poly.entity_id
_entity_poly.type
_entity_poly.pdbx_seq_one_letter_code
_entity_poly.pdbx_strand_id
1 'polypeptide(L)'
;MGGTLAVQSEAGRGSVFTLTLPAAEAPPSPAPAMARAQPEAGEPRRARVLYIEDNPSNVELLRRVLGLRPGLELTVATDGPSGWRRRWPAAGSCC
;
A
#
# COMPACT_ATOMS: atom_id res chain seq x y z
N MET A 1 11.80 -17.58 -2.24
CA MET A 1 10.85 -18.51 -1.59
C MET A 1 11.56 -19.84 -1.29
N GLY A 2 12.20 -19.95 -0.12
CA GLY A 2 13.05 -21.09 0.29
C GLY A 2 12.71 -21.59 1.71
N GLY A 3 11.42 -21.68 2.01
CA GLY A 3 10.91 -22.17 3.30
C GLY A 3 10.30 -23.58 3.18
N THR A 4 9.76 -24.08 4.28
CA THR A 4 9.10 -25.40 4.34
C THR A 4 7.70 -25.30 4.91
N LEU A 5 6.80 -26.18 4.45
CA LEU A 5 5.46 -26.35 4.98
C LEU A 5 5.30 -27.80 5.44
N ALA A 6 4.93 -27.99 6.70
CA ALA A 6 4.61 -29.29 7.27
C ALA A 6 3.16 -29.33 7.76
N VAL A 7 2.54 -30.51 7.71
CA VAL A 7 1.20 -30.75 8.21
C VAL A 7 1.17 -31.98 9.11
N GLN A 8 0.47 -31.86 10.22
CA GLN A 8 0.14 -32.96 11.12
C GLN A 8 -1.37 -32.99 11.26
N SER A 9 -2.02 -34.11 10.93
CA SER A 9 -3.47 -34.21 10.96
C SER A 9 -3.93 -35.58 11.42
N GLU A 10 -4.98 -35.60 12.24
CA GLU A 10 -5.68 -36.81 12.65
C GLU A 10 -7.19 -36.60 12.49
N ALA A 11 -7.87 -37.59 11.90
CA ALA A 11 -9.30 -37.51 11.64
C ALA A 11 -10.08 -37.30 12.96
N GLY A 12 -10.97 -36.30 12.98
CA GLY A 12 -11.74 -35.95 14.17
C GLY A 12 -10.96 -35.19 15.26
N ARG A 13 -9.64 -34.99 15.12
CA ARG A 13 -8.82 -34.17 16.04
C ARG A 13 -8.33 -32.85 15.44
N GLY A 14 -8.52 -32.68 14.13
CA GLY A 14 -8.11 -31.48 13.40
C GLY A 14 -6.68 -31.59 12.86
N SER A 15 -6.15 -30.44 12.42
CA SER A 15 -4.87 -30.37 11.73
C SER A 15 -4.05 -29.19 12.21
N VAL A 16 -2.74 -29.37 12.26
CA VAL A 16 -1.74 -28.32 12.51
C VAL A 16 -0.90 -28.14 11.26
N PHE A 17 -0.78 -26.89 10.82
CA PHE A 17 0.06 -26.50 9.70
C PHE A 17 1.20 -25.62 10.21
N THR A 18 2.43 -26.00 9.89
CA THR A 18 3.62 -25.28 10.32
C THR A 18 4.35 -24.75 9.10
N LEU A 19 4.42 -23.42 8.98
CA LEU A 19 5.16 -22.73 7.94
C LEU A 19 6.46 -22.19 8.50
N THR A 20 7.58 -22.60 7.92
CA THR A 20 8.92 -22.10 8.26
C THR A 20 9.44 -21.30 7.08
N LEU A 21 9.80 -20.03 7.31
CA LEU A 21 10.35 -19.15 6.29
C LEU A 21 11.75 -18.69 6.73
N PRO A 22 12.71 -18.50 5.81
CA PRO A 22 13.95 -17.81 6.12
C PRO A 22 13.66 -16.44 6.73
N ALA A 23 14.36 -16.08 7.79
CA ALA A 23 14.25 -14.75 8.37
C ALA A 23 14.70 -13.70 7.34
N ALA A 24 13.89 -12.67 7.17
CA ALA A 24 14.30 -11.50 6.40
C ALA A 24 15.18 -10.61 7.29
N GLU A 25 16.24 -10.02 6.72
CA GLU A 25 16.91 -8.91 7.38
C GLU A 25 15.92 -7.76 7.54
N ALA A 26 15.79 -7.29 8.78
CA ALA A 26 15.03 -6.07 9.02
C ALA A 26 15.77 -4.91 8.34
N PRO A 27 15.06 -4.04 7.60
CA PRO A 27 15.68 -2.81 7.12
C PRO A 27 16.20 -2.02 8.33
N PRO A 28 17.28 -1.24 8.17
CA PRO A 28 17.78 -0.38 9.23
C PRO A 28 16.62 0.45 9.77
N SER A 29 16.47 0.45 11.10
CA SER A 29 15.50 1.30 11.77
C SER A 29 15.67 2.72 11.23
N PRO A 30 14.61 3.38 10.74
CA PRO A 30 14.75 4.76 10.32
C PRO A 30 15.33 5.55 11.48
N ALA A 31 16.38 6.33 11.21
CA ALA A 31 16.89 7.33 12.14
C ALA A 31 15.70 8.12 12.71
N PRO A 32 15.75 8.56 13.98
CA PRO A 32 14.64 9.33 14.55
C PRO A 32 14.31 10.44 13.58
N ALA A 33 13.09 10.39 13.03
CA ALA A 33 12.68 11.30 12.00
C ALA A 33 12.89 12.71 12.56
N MET A 34 13.80 13.49 11.94
CA MET A 34 13.80 14.93 12.08
C MET A 34 12.35 15.36 12.05
N ALA A 35 11.89 15.97 13.14
CA ALA A 35 10.49 16.29 13.37
C ALA A 35 9.90 16.80 12.05
N ARG A 36 9.07 15.96 11.41
CA ARG A 36 8.33 16.40 10.23
C ARG A 36 7.58 17.62 10.73
N ALA A 37 7.88 18.79 10.16
CA ALA A 37 7.10 19.99 10.40
C ALA A 37 5.64 19.55 10.34
N GLN A 38 4.94 19.68 11.47
CA GLN A 38 3.51 19.43 11.50
C GLN A 38 2.96 20.31 10.39
N PRO A 39 2.21 19.75 9.41
CA PRO A 39 1.55 20.61 8.46
C PRO A 39 0.72 21.58 9.30
N GLU A 40 0.97 22.88 9.13
CA GLU A 40 0.10 23.94 9.61
C GLU A 40 -1.34 23.46 9.42
N ALA A 41 -2.15 23.56 10.47
CA ALA A 41 -3.53 23.09 10.49
C ALA A 41 -4.39 23.93 9.53
N GLY A 42 -4.17 23.77 8.23
CA GLY A 42 -5.06 24.16 7.16
C GLY A 42 -6.17 23.13 7.04
N GLU A 43 -7.31 23.56 6.47
CA GLU A 43 -8.47 22.71 6.22
C GLU A 43 -8.07 21.34 5.65
N PRO A 44 -8.78 20.25 6.00
CA PRO A 44 -8.44 18.90 5.58
C PRO A 44 -8.45 18.80 4.05
N ARG A 45 -7.26 18.94 3.47
CA ARG A 45 -7.09 18.96 2.02
C ARG A 45 -7.31 17.55 1.51
N ARG A 46 -8.28 17.36 0.61
CA ARG A 46 -8.46 16.08 -0.08
C ARG A 46 -7.15 15.72 -0.80
N ALA A 47 -6.50 14.65 -0.36
CA ALA A 47 -5.28 14.16 -0.96
C ALA A 47 -5.62 13.25 -2.14
N ARG A 48 -4.81 13.37 -3.19
CA ARG A 48 -5.03 12.74 -4.47
C ARG A 48 -4.01 11.62 -4.67
N VAL A 49 -4.47 10.44 -5.07
CA VAL A 49 -3.65 9.24 -5.26
C VAL A 49 -3.79 8.78 -6.71
N LEU A 50 -2.67 8.76 -7.44
CA LEU A 50 -2.58 8.09 -8.74
C LEU A 50 -1.97 6.70 -8.52
N TYR A 51 -2.73 5.65 -8.82
CA TYR A 51 -2.30 4.26 -8.71
C TYR A 51 -2.19 3.65 -10.10
N ILE A 52 -0.98 3.19 -10.47
CA ILE A 52 -0.70 2.56 -11.76
C ILE A 52 -0.54 1.07 -11.53
N GLU A 53 -1.49 0.28 -12.02
CA GLU A 53 -1.60 -1.15 -11.74
C GLU A 53 -2.34 -1.84 -12.89
N ASP A 54 -1.74 -2.89 -13.44
CA ASP A 54 -2.30 -3.68 -14.54
C ASP A 54 -3.16 -4.87 -14.04
N ASN A 55 -3.02 -5.27 -12.77
CA ASN A 55 -3.83 -6.33 -12.19
C ASN A 55 -5.17 -5.81 -11.64
N PRO A 56 -6.33 -6.21 -12.23
CA PRO A 56 -7.64 -5.72 -11.80
C PRO A 56 -8.00 -6.11 -10.35
N SER A 57 -7.45 -7.22 -9.85
CA SER A 57 -7.69 -7.67 -8.47
C SER A 57 -7.06 -6.71 -7.45
N ASN A 58 -5.85 -6.22 -7.75
CA ASN A 58 -5.14 -5.25 -6.91
C ASN A 58 -5.84 -3.89 -6.92
N VAL A 59 -6.33 -3.47 -8.09
CA VAL A 59 -7.14 -2.26 -8.24
C VAL A 59 -8.39 -2.33 -7.36
N GLU A 60 -9.13 -3.43 -7.40
CA GLU A 60 -10.36 -3.59 -6.62
C GLU A 60 -10.09 -3.61 -5.12
N LEU A 61 -9.02 -4.28 -4.68
CA LEU A 61 -8.57 -4.24 -3.29
C LEU A 61 -8.29 -2.80 -2.85
N LEU A 62 -7.53 -2.04 -3.64
CA LEU A 62 -7.14 -0.69 -3.27
C LEU A 62 -8.32 0.29 -3.28
N ARG A 63 -9.30 0.10 -4.19
CA ARG A 63 -10.55 0.86 -4.18
C ARG A 63 -11.32 0.69 -2.88
N ARG A 64 -11.42 -0.55 -2.37
CA ARG A 64 -12.10 -0.83 -1.09
C ARG A 64 -11.35 -0.24 0.09
N VAL A 65 -10.03 -0.42 0.14
CA VAL A 65 -9.19 0.07 1.24
C VAL A 65 -9.20 1.60 1.30
N LEU A 66 -9.07 2.29 0.16
CA LEU A 66 -9.05 3.75 0.13
C LEU A 66 -10.45 4.38 0.19
N GLY A 67 -11.50 3.64 -0.20
CA GLY A 67 -12.89 4.09 -0.06
C GLY A 67 -13.30 4.34 1.40
N LEU A 68 -12.62 3.73 2.37
CA LEU A 68 -12.80 3.98 3.80
C LEU A 68 -12.19 5.31 4.28
N ARG A 69 -11.50 6.05 3.39
CA ARG A 69 -10.79 7.29 3.70
C ARG A 69 -11.39 8.45 2.89
N PRO A 70 -12.40 9.17 3.41
CA PRO A 70 -13.12 10.21 2.65
C PRO A 70 -12.25 11.40 2.24
N GLY A 71 -11.07 11.57 2.86
CA GLY A 71 -10.07 12.56 2.47
C GLY A 71 -9.22 12.17 1.26
N LEU A 72 -9.41 10.98 0.67
CA LEU A 72 -8.61 10.50 -0.47
C LEU A 72 -9.44 10.40 -1.75
N GLU A 73 -8.84 10.86 -2.85
CA GLU A 73 -9.36 10.71 -4.20
C GLU A 73 -8.43 9.78 -4.99
N LEU A 74 -8.93 8.60 -5.40
CA LEU A 74 -8.15 7.59 -6.12
C LEU A 74 -8.42 7.66 -7.64
N THR A 75 -7.36 7.89 -8.40
CA THR A 75 -7.32 7.74 -9.86
C THR A 75 -6.48 6.52 -10.22
N VAL A 76 -7.00 5.66 -11.08
CA VAL A 76 -6.31 4.41 -11.50
C VAL A 76 -5.89 4.50 -12.97
N ALA A 77 -4.73 3.94 -13.28
CA ALA A 77 -4.24 3.71 -14.62
C ALA A 77 -3.67 2.29 -14.74
N THR A 78 -3.68 1.72 -15.94
CA THR A 78 -3.21 0.34 -16.20
C THR A 78 -1.75 0.28 -16.63
N ASP A 79 -1.16 1.43 -16.97
CA ASP A 79 0.18 1.52 -17.50
C ASP A 79 0.79 2.90 -17.22
N GLY A 80 2.12 2.98 -17.29
CA GLY A 80 2.88 4.21 -17.07
C GLY A 80 2.41 5.38 -17.95
N PRO A 81 2.34 5.23 -19.29
CA PRO A 81 1.87 6.29 -20.18
C PRO A 81 0.47 6.83 -19.87
N SER A 82 -0.50 5.95 -19.59
CA SER A 82 -1.86 6.35 -19.23
C SER A 82 -1.91 7.01 -17.85
N GLY A 83 -1.11 6.54 -16.89
CA GLY A 83 -0.92 7.19 -15.60
C GLY A 83 -0.31 8.58 -15.72
N TRP A 84 0.74 8.74 -16.53
CA TRP A 84 1.39 10.01 -16.79
C TRP A 84 0.43 11.06 -17.35
N ARG A 85 -0.46 10.67 -18.28
CA ARG A 85 -1.51 11.56 -18.81
C ARG A 85 -2.56 11.96 -17.77
N ARG A 86 -2.81 11.09 -16.79
CA ARG A 86 -3.76 11.32 -15.69
C ARG A 86 -3.14 12.03 -14.48
N ARG A 87 -1.82 12.26 -14.47
CA ARG A 87 -1.15 12.95 -13.37
C ARG A 87 -1.67 14.38 -13.25
N TRP A 88 -1.75 14.87 -12.02
CA TRP A 88 -2.03 16.28 -11.80
C TRP A 88 -0.84 17.14 -12.23
N PRO A 89 -1.08 18.38 -12.73
CA PRO A 89 0.00 19.31 -12.99
C PRO A 89 0.82 19.52 -11.71
N ALA A 90 2.13 19.78 -11.87
CA ALA A 90 2.95 20.21 -10.74
C ALA A 90 2.23 21.40 -10.09
N ALA A 91 2.04 21.33 -8.77
CA ALA A 91 1.45 22.45 -8.05
C ALA A 91 2.31 23.68 -8.35
N GLY A 92 1.73 24.65 -9.06
CA GLY A 92 2.39 25.92 -9.32
C GLY A 92 2.87 26.49 -8.00
N SER A 93 4.12 26.95 -7.99
CA SER A 93 4.70 27.80 -6.95
C SER A 93 3.65 28.79 -6.46
N CYS A 94 3.26 28.64 -5.19
CA CYS A 94 2.54 29.67 -4.50
C CYS A 94 3.50 30.87 -4.41
N CYS A 95 3.12 31.96 -5.10
CA CYS A 95 3.70 33.31 -5.12
C CYS A 95 5.23 33.43 -5.09
#